data_AF-A0A538PTA5-F1
#
_entry.id   AF-A0A538PTA5-F1
#
_cell.length_a   1.000
_cell.length_b   1.000
_cell.length_c   1.000
_cell.angle_alpha   90.00
_cell.angle_beta   90.00
_cell.angle_gamma   90.00
#
_symmetry.space_group_name_H-M   'P 1'
#
loop_
_entity.id
_entity.type
_entity.pdbx_description
1 polymer ?
#
loop_
_entity_poly.entity_id
_entity_poly.type
_entity_poly.pdbx_seq_one_letter_code
_entity_poly.pdbx_strand_id
1 'polypeptide(L)'
;MLRFLTAALIVIAAATGTAVADRDHAGAPGYVTAYELDGRTVIDVKVCFRTTSYGGYDYARCGERLRDWLKIEVCRAKGPGTHYYLYQVGDARPMRLSLYCRRY
;
A
#
# COMPACT_ATOMS: atom_id res chain seq x y z
N MET A 1 57.15 -11.86 1.61
CA MET A 1 55.97 -11.61 2.47
C MET A 1 55.13 -10.53 1.82
N LEU A 2 53.97 -10.85 1.26
CA LEU A 2 52.87 -9.89 1.05
C LEU A 2 51.61 -10.72 0.74
N ARG A 3 50.72 -10.87 1.73
CA ARG A 3 49.41 -11.52 1.60
C ARG A 3 48.40 -10.42 1.30
N PHE A 4 47.88 -10.39 0.08
CA PHE A 4 46.77 -9.51 -0.28
C PHE A 4 45.48 -10.13 0.26
N LEU A 5 44.89 -9.49 1.27
CA LEU A 5 43.54 -9.77 1.74
C LEU A 5 42.55 -9.10 0.78
N THR A 6 41.99 -9.87 -0.15
CA THR A 6 40.83 -9.43 -0.95
C THR A 6 39.59 -9.46 -0.07
N ALA A 7 39.21 -8.31 0.48
CA ALA A 7 37.92 -8.11 1.13
C ALA A 7 36.82 -8.18 0.06
N ALA A 8 36.07 -9.28 0.02
CA ALA A 8 34.90 -9.42 -0.81
C ALA A 8 33.78 -8.54 -0.23
N LEU A 9 33.51 -7.42 -0.90
CA LEU A 9 32.39 -6.54 -0.60
C LEU A 9 31.10 -7.24 -1.08
N ILE A 10 30.42 -7.94 -0.16
CA ILE A 10 29.10 -8.53 -0.44
C ILE A 10 28.10 -7.38 -0.45
N VAL A 11 27.78 -6.88 -1.64
CA VAL A 11 26.67 -5.95 -1.87
C VAL A 11 25.38 -6.75 -1.68
N ILE A 12 24.77 -6.64 -0.51
CA ILE A 12 23.42 -7.15 -0.24
C ILE A 12 22.46 -6.26 -1.02
N ALA A 13 22.13 -6.67 -2.24
CA ALA A 13 21.05 -6.07 -3.01
C ALA A 13 19.74 -6.39 -2.29
N ALA A 14 19.25 -5.41 -1.53
CA ALA A 14 17.92 -5.47 -0.93
C ALA A 14 16.89 -5.62 -2.06
N ALA A 15 16.21 -6.75 -2.10
CA ALA A 15 15.09 -6.99 -3.00
C ALA A 15 13.91 -6.09 -2.62
N THR A 16 13.92 -4.84 -3.06
CA THR A 16 12.77 -3.94 -3.00
C THR A 16 11.99 -4.06 -4.29
N GLY A 17 10.99 -4.94 -4.37
CA GLY A 17 10.29 -5.08 -5.65
C GLY A 17 9.10 -6.01 -5.72
N THR A 18 8.02 -5.73 -4.97
CA THR A 18 6.68 -6.22 -5.34
C THR A 18 5.58 -5.16 -5.26
N ALA A 19 5.88 -3.93 -4.82
CA ALA A 19 4.85 -2.88 -4.64
C ALA A 19 4.46 -2.12 -5.93
N VAL A 20 5.15 -2.35 -7.06
CA VAL A 20 4.95 -1.56 -8.29
C VAL A 20 3.85 -2.14 -9.17
N ALA A 21 3.71 -3.48 -9.24
CA ALA A 21 2.78 -4.13 -10.17
C ALA A 21 1.29 -3.91 -9.85
N ASP A 22 0.95 -3.70 -8.58
CA ASP A 22 -0.46 -3.47 -8.20
C ASP A 22 -0.93 -2.04 -8.53
N ARG A 23 -0.02 -1.08 -8.75
CA ARG A 23 -0.39 0.31 -9.04
C ARG A 23 -1.08 0.48 -10.39
N ASP A 24 -0.78 -0.36 -11.36
CA ASP A 24 -1.41 -0.35 -12.69
C ASP A 24 -2.91 -0.71 -12.63
N HIS A 25 -3.35 -1.30 -11.51
CA HIS A 25 -4.73 -1.71 -11.27
C HIS A 25 -5.49 -0.73 -10.36
N ALA A 26 -4.92 0.47 -10.13
CA ALA A 26 -5.57 1.52 -9.35
C ALA A 26 -6.95 1.85 -9.94
N GLY A 27 -7.99 1.75 -9.10
CA GLY A 27 -9.38 2.00 -9.50
C GLY A 27 -10.01 0.93 -10.40
N ALA A 28 -9.39 -0.24 -10.58
CA ALA A 28 -9.95 -1.34 -11.35
C ALA A 28 -10.89 -2.22 -10.50
N PRO A 29 -11.94 -2.84 -11.09
CA PRO A 29 -12.77 -3.82 -10.40
C PRO A 29 -11.93 -4.96 -9.79
N GLY A 30 -12.24 -5.34 -8.56
CA GLY A 30 -11.48 -6.35 -7.81
C GLY A 30 -10.30 -5.80 -7.03
N TYR A 31 -10.13 -4.48 -6.97
CA TYR A 31 -9.09 -3.82 -6.19
C TYR A 31 -9.67 -2.76 -5.26
N VAL A 32 -8.94 -2.45 -4.19
CA VAL A 32 -9.13 -1.24 -3.40
C VAL A 32 -7.88 -0.39 -3.51
N THR A 33 -8.06 0.93 -3.64
CA THR A 33 -6.95 1.87 -3.86
C THR A 33 -7.00 3.00 -2.86
N ALA A 34 -5.84 3.38 -2.35
CA ALA A 34 -5.66 4.60 -1.59
C ALA A 34 -4.84 5.61 -2.39
N TYR A 35 -5.32 6.85 -2.45
CA TYR A 35 -4.63 7.97 -3.08
C TYR A 35 -4.37 9.08 -2.07
N GLU A 36 -3.37 9.91 -2.36
CA GLU A 36 -3.27 11.23 -1.73
C GLU A 36 -4.48 12.10 -2.13
N LEU A 37 -4.65 13.23 -1.45
CA LEU A 37 -5.80 14.12 -1.68
C LEU A 37 -5.81 14.78 -3.07
N ASP A 38 -4.71 14.71 -3.82
CA ASP A 38 -4.65 15.14 -5.21
C ASP A 38 -5.46 14.24 -6.17
N GLY A 39 -5.87 13.05 -5.71
CA GLY A 39 -6.62 12.05 -6.49
C GLY A 39 -5.82 11.41 -7.63
N ARG A 40 -4.50 11.62 -7.68
CA ARG A 40 -3.61 11.12 -8.74
C ARG A 40 -2.50 10.27 -8.18
N THR A 41 -1.96 10.66 -7.03
CA THR A 41 -0.84 9.97 -6.41
C THR A 41 -1.35 8.75 -5.65
N VAL A 42 -1.06 7.57 -6.19
CA VAL A 42 -1.40 6.29 -5.54
C VAL A 42 -0.49 6.05 -4.34
N ILE A 43 -1.09 5.95 -3.17
CA ILE A 43 -0.40 5.52 -1.95
C ILE A 43 -0.15 4.01 -2.04
N ASP A 44 -1.23 3.22 -2.19
CA ASP A 44 -1.19 1.76 -2.24
C ASP A 44 -2.45 1.17 -2.89
N VAL A 45 -2.32 -0.06 -3.40
CA VAL A 45 -3.39 -0.84 -4.03
C VAL A 45 -3.41 -2.24 -3.43
N LYS A 46 -4.60 -2.81 -3.20
CA LYS A 46 -4.75 -4.20 -2.76
C LYS A 46 -5.76 -4.94 -3.63
N VAL A 47 -5.36 -6.11 -4.11
CA VAL A 47 -6.25 -7.07 -4.77
C VAL A 47 -7.23 -7.69 -3.77
N CYS A 48 -8.48 -7.78 -4.17
CA CYS A 48 -9.58 -8.35 -3.40
C CYS A 48 -9.87 -9.76 -3.91
N PHE A 49 -10.10 -10.69 -2.98
CA PHE A 49 -10.39 -12.08 -3.34
C PHE A 49 -11.78 -12.17 -3.98
N ARG A 50 -11.88 -12.93 -5.07
CA ARG A 50 -13.16 -13.25 -5.69
C ARG A 50 -13.89 -14.27 -4.81
N THR A 51 -15.14 -13.99 -4.47
CA THR A 51 -15.98 -14.87 -3.67
C THR A 51 -16.82 -15.76 -4.60
N THR A 52 -16.77 -17.06 -4.38
CA THR A 52 -17.55 -18.03 -5.17
C THR A 52 -19.02 -18.06 -4.76
N SER A 53 -19.34 -17.70 -3.51
CA SER A 53 -20.69 -17.79 -2.96
C SER A 53 -21.67 -16.75 -3.51
N TYR A 54 -21.21 -15.56 -3.92
CA TYR A 54 -22.08 -14.46 -4.37
C TYR A 54 -21.62 -13.79 -5.67
N GLY A 55 -20.62 -14.35 -6.36
CA GLY A 55 -20.18 -13.87 -7.68
C GLY A 55 -19.47 -12.51 -7.69
N GLY A 56 -18.93 -12.05 -6.55
CA GLY A 56 -18.33 -10.73 -6.40
C GLY A 56 -16.91 -10.75 -5.83
N TYR A 57 -16.44 -9.60 -5.36
CA TYR A 57 -15.16 -9.45 -4.66
C TYR A 57 -15.39 -9.16 -3.18
N ASP A 58 -14.53 -9.69 -2.32
CA ASP A 58 -14.53 -9.39 -0.88
C ASP A 58 -13.84 -8.04 -0.61
N TYR A 59 -14.59 -6.96 -0.88
CA TYR A 59 -14.11 -5.60 -0.67
C TYR A 59 -13.93 -5.22 0.80
N ALA A 60 -14.66 -5.88 1.71
CA ALA A 60 -14.56 -5.63 3.14
C ALA A 60 -13.19 -6.05 3.66
N ARG A 61 -12.81 -7.32 3.41
CA ARG A 61 -11.55 -7.87 3.93
C ARG A 61 -10.31 -7.26 3.26
N CYS A 62 -10.36 -6.96 1.95
CA CYS A 62 -9.23 -6.27 1.31
C CYS A 62 -9.12 -4.81 1.75
N GLY A 63 -10.24 -4.14 2.01
CA GLY A 63 -10.27 -2.78 2.58
C GLY A 63 -9.62 -2.71 3.96
N GLU A 64 -9.88 -3.68 4.84
CA GLU A 64 -9.22 -3.80 6.14
C GLU A 64 -7.70 -3.93 6.00
N ARG A 65 -7.24 -4.83 5.11
CA ARG A 65 -5.80 -4.98 4.82
C ARG A 65 -5.14 -3.70 4.36
N LEU A 66 -5.80 -2.95 3.47
CA LEU A 66 -5.28 -1.66 2.99
C LEU A 66 -5.20 -0.65 4.15
N ARG A 67 -6.25 -0.54 4.98
CA ARG A 67 -6.27 0.39 6.13
C ARG A 67 -5.19 0.08 7.15
N ASP A 68 -4.93 -1.19 7.46
CA ASP A 68 -3.90 -1.57 8.41
C ASP A 68 -2.50 -1.30 7.87
N TRP A 69 -2.26 -1.55 6.58
CA TRP A 69 -1.01 -1.17 5.92
C TRP A 69 -0.81 0.36 5.94
N LEU A 70 -1.86 1.13 5.62
CA LEU A 70 -1.81 2.61 5.66
C LEU A 70 -1.52 3.15 7.05
N LYS A 71 -2.08 2.56 8.12
CA LYS A 71 -1.76 2.97 9.49
C LYS A 71 -0.27 2.80 9.77
N ILE A 72 0.34 1.71 9.32
CA ILE A 72 1.77 1.48 9.53
C ILE A 72 2.58 2.50 8.75
N GLU A 73 2.38 2.59 7.42
CA GLU A 73 3.27 3.38 6.60
C GLU A 73 3.01 4.89 6.64
N VAL A 74 1.76 5.32 6.72
CA VAL A 74 1.46 6.75 6.85
C VAL A 74 1.92 7.26 8.21
N CYS A 75 1.69 6.52 9.29
CA CYS A 75 2.15 6.98 10.61
C CYS A 75 3.66 6.97 10.75
N ARG A 76 4.34 5.99 10.12
CA ARG A 76 5.80 5.96 10.05
C ARG A 76 6.36 7.13 9.25
N ALA A 77 5.74 7.49 8.12
CA ALA A 77 6.25 8.51 7.22
C ALA A 77 5.87 9.95 7.63
N LYS A 78 4.62 10.18 8.05
CA LYS A 78 4.07 11.53 8.31
C LYS A 78 4.05 11.90 9.80
N GLY A 79 4.33 10.96 10.71
CA GLY A 79 4.35 11.19 12.15
C GLY A 79 2.96 11.33 12.78
N PRO A 80 2.89 11.76 14.05
CA PRO A 80 1.64 11.82 14.81
C PRO A 80 0.66 12.88 14.26
N GLY A 81 -0.63 12.57 14.30
CA GLY A 81 -1.69 13.46 13.81
C GLY A 81 -2.79 12.75 13.01
N THR A 82 -3.78 13.51 12.56
CA THR A 82 -4.84 13.02 11.66
C THR A 82 -4.45 13.28 10.21
N HIS A 83 -4.32 12.22 9.43
CA HIS A 83 -3.98 12.29 8.01
C HIS A 83 -5.17 11.87 7.16
N TYR A 84 -5.39 12.58 6.06
CA TYR A 84 -6.50 12.32 5.14
C TYR A 84 -5.99 11.73 3.83
N TYR A 85 -6.80 10.86 3.23
CA TYR A 85 -6.52 10.22 1.96
C TYR A 85 -7.84 9.95 1.22
N LEU A 86 -7.76 9.63 -0.06
CA LEU A 86 -8.90 9.17 -0.84
C LEU A 86 -8.87 7.65 -0.93
N TYR A 87 -10.00 7.01 -0.67
CA TYR A 87 -10.19 5.57 -0.72
C TYR A 87 -11.18 5.21 -1.82
N GLN A 88 -10.80 4.27 -2.68
CA GLN A 88 -11.61 3.83 -3.81
C GLN A 88 -11.83 2.32 -3.75
N VAL A 89 -13.06 1.89 -4.05
CA VAL A 89 -13.46 0.49 -4.14
C VAL A 89 -13.81 0.18 -5.58
N GLY A 90 -13.06 -0.71 -6.22
CA GLY A 90 -13.20 -0.97 -7.65
C GLY A 90 -13.10 0.34 -8.45
N ASP A 91 -14.05 0.51 -9.35
CA ASP A 91 -14.23 1.68 -10.22
C ASP A 91 -15.19 2.74 -9.62
N ALA A 92 -15.63 2.58 -8.37
CA ALA A 92 -16.50 3.56 -7.72
C ALA A 92 -15.80 4.90 -7.51
N ARG A 93 -16.57 5.96 -7.21
CA ARG A 93 -16.01 7.28 -6.90
C ARG A 93 -15.16 7.22 -5.62
N PRO A 94 -13.94 7.77 -5.61
CA PRO A 94 -13.13 7.86 -4.39
C PRO A 94 -13.81 8.65 -3.28
N MET A 95 -13.68 8.17 -2.05
CA MET A 95 -14.23 8.78 -0.83
C MET A 95 -13.11 9.26 0.08
N ARG A 96 -13.27 10.45 0.67
CA ARG A 96 -12.29 10.97 1.63
C ARG A 96 -12.41 10.24 2.96
N LEU A 97 -11.30 9.65 3.41
CA LEU A 97 -11.16 9.01 4.71
C LEU A 97 -10.05 9.68 5.52
N SER A 98 -10.02 9.39 6.82
CA SER A 98 -8.94 9.79 7.71
C SER A 98 -8.34 8.58 8.42
N LEU A 99 -7.08 8.71 8.81
CA LEU A 99 -6.40 7.82 9.73
C LEU A 99 -5.75 8.68 10.82
N TYR A 100 -5.75 8.16 12.05
CA TYR A 100 -5.15 8.84 13.19
C TYR A 100 -3.88 8.11 13.62
N CYS A 101 -2.78 8.85 13.67
CA CYS A 101 -1.48 8.39 14.12
C CYS A 101 -1.23 8.86 15.55
N ARG A 102 -1.17 7.90 16.47
CA ARG A 102 -0.88 8.18 17.88
C ARG A 102 0.58 8.60 18.03
N ARG A 103 0.83 9.54 18.96
CA ARG A 103 2.17 9.87 19.44
C ARG A 103 2.61 8.79 20.42
N TYR A 104 3.70 8.09 20.09
CA TYR A 104 4.36 7.11 20.96
C TYR A 104 5.58 7.74 21.61
#